data_AF-A0A520IL68-F1
#
_entry.id   AF-A0A520IL68-F1
#
_cell.length_a   1.000
_cell.length_b   1.000
_cell.length_c   1.000
_cell.angle_alpha   90.00
_cell.angle_beta   90.00
_cell.angle_gamma   90.00
#
_symmetry.space_group_name_H-M   'P 1'
#
loop_
_entity.id
_entity.type
_entity.pdbx_description
1 polymer ?
#
loop_
_entity_poly.entity_id
_entity_poly.type
_entity_poly.pdbx_seq_one_letter_code
_entity_poly.pdbx_strand_id
1 'polypeptide(L)'
;MYYISLLLALSLYGWAVYKLLSIAFKWFKFKTSGIRTPKSKTTFKRVGGAIGLGTAIIILRVVLYPVPTPDPAASAPVIATLDMPSPSQPTASAFVNTQAILVREQEAYRMIDEDTSIKPADKPLFKLAASRALHDEPKCQSVFTAGNSSDRPGYFVHCTSQNEPGFNIYFTKAEIEQGQSITAAQSYPKEQAITACQDALKERASHKSTFKPSWFPPNVEAKPDGVTSVVMDFAIKNSYGLELSMYGYCLVQPDGSVTVESLKER
;
A
#
# COMPACT_ATOMS: atom_id res chain seq x y z
N MET A 1 31.23 -44.53 -15.75
CA MET A 1 32.18 -43.90 -14.79
C MET A 1 31.91 -42.41 -14.52
N TYR A 2 31.25 -41.65 -15.39
CA TYR A 2 31.00 -40.21 -15.18
C TYR A 2 30.03 -39.84 -14.03
N TYR A 3 29.10 -40.72 -13.67
CA TYR A 3 28.10 -40.44 -12.62
C TYR A 3 28.70 -40.35 -11.20
N ILE A 4 29.78 -41.09 -10.92
CA ILE A 4 30.41 -41.10 -9.60
C ILE A 4 31.14 -39.77 -9.37
N SER A 5 31.82 -39.25 -10.39
CA SER A 5 32.51 -37.95 -10.32
C SER A 5 31.54 -36.77 -10.13
N LEU A 6 30.36 -36.82 -10.77
CA LEU A 6 29.35 -35.77 -10.61
C LEU A 6 28.74 -35.77 -9.20
N LEU A 7 28.46 -36.94 -8.64
CA LEU A 7 27.93 -37.06 -7.28
C LEU A 7 28.93 -36.60 -6.22
N LEU A 8 30.23 -36.87 -6.41
CA LEU A 8 31.29 -36.37 -5.52
C LEU A 8 31.47 -34.85 -5.63
N ALA A 9 31.34 -34.28 -6.84
CA ALA A 9 31.41 -32.83 -7.02
C ALA A 9 30.23 -32.10 -6.34
N LEU A 10 29.02 -32.64 -6.43
CA LEU A 10 27.83 -32.07 -5.79
C LEU A 10 27.87 -32.16 -4.26
N SER A 11 28.41 -33.24 -3.69
CA SER A 11 28.53 -33.38 -2.23
C SER A 11 29.55 -32.40 -1.63
N LEU A 12 30.67 -32.18 -2.32
CA LEU A 12 31.68 -31.19 -1.91
C LEU A 12 31.12 -29.76 -1.99
N TYR A 13 30.32 -29.47 -3.02
CA TYR A 13 29.69 -28.15 -3.17
C TYR A 13 28.67 -27.89 -2.05
N GLY A 14 27.82 -28.88 -1.73
CA GLY A 14 26.87 -28.78 -0.61
C GLY A 14 27.55 -28.53 0.74
N TRP A 15 28.68 -29.20 1.00
CA TRP A 15 29.42 -29.02 2.25
C TRP A 15 30.07 -27.63 2.37
N ALA A 16 30.58 -27.09 1.26
CA ALA A 16 31.16 -25.75 1.22
C ALA A 16 30.10 -24.65 1.47
N VAL A 17 28.92 -24.76 0.85
CA VAL A 17 27.80 -23.82 1.04
C VAL A 17 27.29 -23.87 2.47
N TYR A 18 27.16 -25.07 3.06
CA TYR A 18 26.76 -25.23 4.46
C TYR A 18 27.74 -24.56 5.44
N LYS A 19 29.05 -24.69 5.21
CA LYS A 19 30.07 -24.03 6.04
C LYS A 19 30.00 -22.50 5.95
N LEU A 20 29.78 -21.95 4.76
CA LEU A 20 29.64 -20.50 4.56
C LEU A 20 28.40 -19.94 5.27
N LEU A 21 27.25 -20.64 5.17
CA LEU A 21 26.02 -20.25 5.86
C LEU A 21 26.16 -20.32 7.39
N SER A 22 26.86 -21.33 7.91
CA SER A 22 27.14 -21.47 9.35
C SER A 22 27.98 -20.30 9.92
N ILE A 23 28.97 -19.83 9.16
CA ILE A 23 29.80 -18.68 9.55
C ILE A 23 28.96 -17.39 9.55
N ALA A 24 28.11 -17.18 8.54
CA ALA A 24 27.21 -16.03 8.47
C ALA A 24 26.21 -16.00 9.64
N PHE A 25 25.68 -17.16 10.04
CA PHE A 25 24.74 -17.25 11.16
C PHE A 25 25.38 -16.93 12.52
N LYS A 26 26.67 -17.27 12.72
CA LYS A 26 27.41 -16.89 13.93
C LYS A 26 27.65 -15.39 14.04
N TRP A 27 27.90 -14.72 12.92
CA TRP A 27 28.04 -13.26 12.88
C TRP A 27 26.73 -12.52 13.18
N PHE A 28 25.59 -13.09 12.74
CA PHE A 28 24.28 -12.50 13.01
C PHE A 28 23.91 -12.52 14.50
N LYS A 29 24.27 -13.57 15.25
CA LYS A 29 24.00 -13.65 16.70
C LYS A 29 24.84 -12.71 17.56
N PHE A 30 25.97 -12.18 17.06
CA PHE A 30 26.84 -11.34 17.89
C PHE A 30 26.41 -9.87 17.94
N LYS A 31 25.48 -9.43 17.06
CA LYS A 31 25.11 -8.00 16.93
C LYS A 31 23.88 -7.58 17.74
N THR A 32 23.16 -8.49 18.41
CA THR A 32 21.93 -8.17 19.14
C THR A 32 22.06 -8.02 20.65
N SER A 33 23.25 -8.23 21.24
CA SER A 33 23.44 -8.21 22.71
C SER A 33 23.77 -6.83 23.31
N GLY A 34 23.54 -5.72 22.57
CA GLY A 34 24.10 -4.40 22.90
C GLY A 34 23.11 -3.28 23.25
N ILE A 35 21.81 -3.55 23.45
CA ILE A 35 20.84 -2.47 23.76
C ILE A 35 20.54 -2.48 25.26
N ARG A 36 21.26 -1.65 26.02
CA ARG A 36 20.88 -1.25 27.39
C ARG A 36 19.59 -0.45 27.31
N THR A 37 18.50 -1.02 27.80
CA THR A 37 17.26 -0.28 28.04
C THR A 37 17.41 0.62 29.27
N PRO A 38 17.01 1.90 29.22
CA PRO A 38 16.96 2.75 30.40
C PRO A 38 15.83 2.28 31.33
N LYS A 39 16.17 2.07 32.62
CA LYS A 39 15.21 1.80 33.70
C LYS A 39 14.30 3.01 33.88
N SER A 40 13.10 2.99 33.31
CA SER A 40 12.01 3.88 33.72
C SER A 40 11.26 3.22 34.89
N LYS A 41 11.28 3.88 36.05
CA LYS A 41 10.46 3.54 37.21
C LYS A 41 9.09 4.17 37.00
N THR A 42 8.15 3.44 36.42
CA THR A 42 6.75 3.88 36.36
C THR A 42 5.96 3.11 37.40
N THR A 43 5.59 3.82 38.47
CA THR A 43 4.74 3.36 39.57
C THR A 43 3.36 3.00 39.02
N PHE A 44 3.07 1.70 38.91
CA PHE A 44 1.79 1.19 38.45
C PHE A 44 0.78 1.22 39.61
N LYS A 45 -0.07 2.26 39.64
CA LYS A 45 -1.25 2.31 40.52
C LYS A 45 -2.28 1.30 39.99
N ARG A 46 -2.47 0.19 40.72
CA ARG A 46 -3.63 -0.70 40.56
C ARG A 46 -4.90 0.10 40.84
N VAL A 47 -5.70 0.35 39.81
CA VAL A 47 -7.12 0.71 39.97
C VAL A 47 -7.92 -0.54 39.62
N GLY A 48 -8.51 -1.15 40.65
CA GLY A 48 -9.47 -2.24 40.48
C GLY A 48 -10.77 -1.67 39.93
N GLY A 49 -11.08 -1.98 38.68
CA GLY A 49 -12.37 -1.73 38.05
C GLY A 49 -13.17 -3.03 38.02
N ALA A 50 -14.32 -3.03 38.69
CA ALA A 50 -15.24 -4.15 38.80
C ALA A 50 -15.77 -4.59 37.42
N ILE A 51 -15.81 -5.91 37.22
CA ILE A 51 -16.40 -6.56 36.04
C ILE A 51 -17.92 -6.54 36.22
N GLY A 52 -18.59 -5.60 35.56
CA GLY A 52 -20.04 -5.60 35.42
C GLY A 52 -20.45 -6.52 34.26
N LEU A 53 -20.96 -7.71 34.59
CA LEU A 53 -21.67 -8.59 33.66
C LEU A 53 -23.00 -7.94 33.27
N GLY A 54 -23.00 -7.17 32.18
CA GLY A 54 -24.21 -6.67 31.53
C GLY A 54 -24.70 -7.66 30.50
N THR A 55 -25.70 -8.47 30.85
CA THR A 55 -26.48 -9.29 29.93
C THR A 55 -27.25 -8.40 28.96
N ALA A 56 -26.77 -8.29 27.72
CA ALA A 56 -27.50 -7.63 26.65
C ALA A 56 -28.60 -8.56 26.13
N ILE A 57 -29.86 -8.25 26.49
CA ILE A 57 -31.05 -8.88 25.92
C ILE A 57 -31.27 -8.26 24.53
N ILE A 58 -30.94 -9.01 23.48
CA ILE A 58 -31.24 -8.65 22.09
C ILE A 58 -32.72 -8.98 21.85
N ILE A 59 -33.58 -7.95 21.89
CA ILE A 59 -34.98 -8.07 21.48
C ILE A 59 -35.02 -8.00 19.95
N LEU A 60 -35.12 -9.17 19.31
CA LEU A 60 -35.35 -9.30 17.88
C LEU A 60 -36.79 -8.85 17.55
N ARG A 61 -37.00 -7.57 17.20
CA ARG A 61 -38.26 -7.13 16.59
C ARG A 61 -38.27 -7.56 15.12
N VAL A 62 -38.85 -8.72 14.85
CA VAL A 62 -39.22 -9.14 13.49
C VAL A 62 -40.43 -8.30 13.08
N VAL A 63 -40.18 -7.21 12.35
CA VAL A 63 -41.25 -6.43 11.70
C VAL A 63 -41.63 -7.20 10.43
N LEU A 64 -42.71 -7.97 10.52
CA LEU A 64 -43.37 -8.58 9.36
C LEU A 64 -44.05 -7.46 8.57
N TYR A 65 -43.41 -7.01 7.49
CA TYR A 65 -44.08 -6.14 6.51
C TYR A 65 -45.08 -7.00 5.71
N PRO A 66 -46.35 -6.61 5.64
CA PRO A 66 -47.31 -7.30 4.79
C PRO A 66 -46.88 -7.16 3.33
N VAL A 67 -46.70 -8.31 2.66
CA VAL A 67 -46.45 -8.38 1.22
C VAL A 67 -47.75 -7.96 0.51
N PRO A 68 -47.76 -6.86 -0.26
CA PRO A 68 -48.94 -6.46 -1.02
C PRO A 68 -49.23 -7.53 -2.08
N THR A 69 -50.41 -8.13 -2.00
CA THR A 69 -50.94 -9.00 -3.04
C THR A 69 -51.26 -8.15 -4.28
N PRO A 70 -50.82 -8.55 -5.48
CA PRO A 70 -51.13 -7.82 -6.70
C PRO A 70 -52.64 -7.91 -7.01
N ASP A 71 -53.27 -6.74 -7.17
CA ASP A 71 -54.64 -6.60 -7.61
C ASP A 71 -54.84 -7.22 -9.01
N PRO A 72 -55.79 -8.15 -9.20
CA PRO A 72 -56.06 -8.78 -10.48
C PRO A 72 -57.09 -7.96 -11.27
N ALA A 73 -56.83 -6.68 -11.53
CA ALA A 73 -57.67 -5.89 -12.43
C ALA A 73 -57.01 -4.57 -12.83
N ALA A 74 -56.30 -4.53 -13.96
CA ALA A 74 -56.35 -3.39 -14.87
C ALA A 74 -55.49 -3.62 -16.12
N SER A 75 -56.16 -3.52 -17.27
CA SER A 75 -55.64 -3.09 -18.58
C SER A 75 -54.46 -3.86 -19.20
N ALA A 76 -54.77 -4.52 -20.31
CA ALA A 76 -53.80 -5.06 -21.25
C ALA A 76 -52.70 -4.02 -21.59
N PRO A 77 -51.41 -4.40 -21.56
CA PRO A 77 -50.34 -3.51 -21.95
C PRO A 77 -50.43 -3.22 -23.44
N VAL A 78 -50.49 -1.93 -23.79
CA VAL A 78 -50.20 -1.47 -25.14
C VAL A 78 -48.75 -1.87 -25.44
N ILE A 79 -48.58 -2.85 -26.31
CA ILE A 79 -47.26 -3.28 -26.81
C ILE A 79 -46.73 -2.13 -27.67
N ALA A 80 -46.10 -1.16 -27.04
CA ALA A 80 -45.21 -0.24 -27.73
C ALA A 80 -44.04 -1.08 -28.22
N THR A 81 -43.98 -1.33 -29.53
CA THR A 81 -42.77 -1.79 -30.23
C THR A 81 -41.70 -0.73 -30.02
N LEU A 82 -40.98 -0.82 -28.90
CA LEU A 82 -39.71 -0.15 -28.72
C LEU A 82 -38.77 -0.77 -29.75
N ASP A 83 -38.44 0.00 -30.79
CA ASP A 83 -37.32 -0.28 -31.68
C ASP A 83 -36.09 -0.51 -30.79
N MET A 84 -35.79 -1.77 -30.51
CA MET A 84 -34.58 -2.13 -29.79
C MET A 84 -33.42 -1.70 -30.70
N PRO A 85 -32.55 -0.79 -30.23
CA PRO A 85 -31.37 -0.44 -31.01
C PRO A 85 -30.60 -1.74 -31.24
N SER A 86 -30.39 -2.05 -32.53
CA SER A 86 -29.61 -3.20 -32.97
C SER A 86 -28.32 -3.26 -32.14
N PRO A 87 -28.02 -4.39 -31.46
CA PRO A 87 -26.86 -4.48 -30.60
C PRO A 87 -25.62 -4.22 -31.46
N SER A 88 -25.03 -3.03 -31.32
CA SER A 88 -23.80 -2.66 -32.00
C SER A 88 -22.76 -3.72 -31.62
N GLN A 89 -22.32 -4.50 -32.61
CA GLN A 89 -21.34 -5.56 -32.39
C GLN A 89 -20.10 -4.94 -31.71
N PRO A 90 -19.61 -5.51 -30.60
CA PRO A 90 -18.39 -5.03 -29.97
C PRO A 90 -17.26 -5.08 -31.00
N THR A 91 -16.51 -3.98 -31.10
CA THR A 91 -15.37 -3.90 -32.01
C THR A 91 -14.35 -4.99 -31.64
N ALA A 92 -13.69 -5.59 -32.63
CA ALA A 92 -12.73 -6.67 -32.42
C ALA A 92 -11.62 -6.31 -31.40
N SER A 93 -11.29 -5.02 -31.26
CA SER A 93 -10.34 -4.51 -30.27
C SER A 93 -10.82 -4.66 -28.81
N ALA A 94 -12.12 -4.51 -28.55
CA ALA A 94 -12.67 -4.68 -27.20
C ALA A 94 -12.60 -6.14 -26.72
N PHE A 95 -12.76 -7.09 -27.65
CA PHE A 95 -12.71 -8.52 -27.33
C PHE A 95 -11.29 -8.98 -26.94
N VAL A 96 -10.28 -8.53 -27.69
CA VAL A 96 -8.86 -8.86 -27.40
C VAL A 96 -8.44 -8.33 -26.02
N ASN A 97 -8.85 -7.10 -25.67
CA ASN A 97 -8.54 -6.52 -24.36
C ASN A 97 -9.19 -7.29 -23.20
N THR A 98 -10.43 -7.76 -23.38
CA THR A 98 -11.15 -8.51 -22.35
C THR A 98 -10.47 -9.84 -22.04
N GLN A 99 -10.06 -10.59 -23.07
CA GLN A 99 -9.34 -11.86 -22.87
C GLN A 99 -7.99 -11.64 -22.16
N ALA A 100 -7.27 -10.59 -22.52
CA ALA A 100 -6.00 -10.27 -21.88
C ALA A 100 -6.17 -9.96 -20.39
N ILE A 101 -7.24 -9.27 -19.98
CA ILE A 101 -7.50 -8.98 -18.56
C ILE A 101 -7.82 -10.27 -17.78
N LEU A 102 -8.66 -11.15 -18.32
CA LEU A 102 -9.03 -12.41 -17.66
C LEU A 102 -7.81 -13.31 -17.39
N VAL A 103 -6.87 -13.40 -18.33
CA VAL A 103 -5.63 -14.17 -18.14
C VAL A 103 -4.79 -13.57 -17.00
N ARG A 104 -4.70 -12.24 -16.94
CA ARG A 104 -3.93 -11.55 -15.89
C ARG A 104 -4.59 -11.68 -14.51
N GLU A 105 -5.92 -11.68 -14.48
CA GLU A 105 -6.70 -11.91 -13.26
C GLU A 105 -6.49 -13.33 -12.72
N GLN A 106 -6.55 -14.35 -13.59
CA GLN A 106 -6.27 -15.74 -13.20
C GLN A 106 -4.86 -15.91 -12.62
N GLU A 107 -3.87 -15.26 -13.23
CA GLU A 107 -2.49 -15.31 -12.74
C GLU A 107 -2.35 -14.61 -11.39
N ALA A 108 -2.98 -13.44 -11.21
CA ALA A 108 -3.03 -12.76 -9.91
C ALA A 108 -3.68 -13.64 -8.84
N TYR A 109 -4.76 -14.35 -9.17
CA TYR A 109 -5.44 -15.24 -8.24
C TYR A 109 -4.57 -16.42 -7.83
N ARG A 110 -3.84 -17.01 -8.78
CA ARG A 110 -2.87 -18.08 -8.53
C ARG A 110 -1.79 -17.61 -7.55
N MET A 111 -1.22 -16.43 -7.78
CA MET A 111 -0.20 -15.84 -6.91
C MET A 111 -0.72 -15.59 -5.49
N ILE A 112 -1.94 -15.06 -5.34
CA ILE A 112 -2.59 -14.84 -4.03
C ILE A 112 -2.89 -16.17 -3.31
N ASP A 113 -3.28 -17.21 -4.04
CA ASP A 113 -3.54 -18.53 -3.46
C ASP A 113 -2.27 -19.23 -3.00
N GLU A 114 -1.16 -19.05 -3.71
CA GLU A 114 0.15 -19.62 -3.37
C GLU A 114 0.86 -18.84 -2.26
N ASP A 115 0.51 -17.57 -2.04
CA ASP A 115 1.09 -16.76 -0.97
C ASP A 115 0.69 -17.29 0.42
N THR A 116 1.71 -17.67 1.19
CA THR A 116 1.59 -18.20 2.55
C THR A 116 1.60 -17.12 3.63
N SER A 117 1.99 -15.89 3.28
CA SER A 117 1.95 -14.74 4.18
C SER A 117 0.52 -14.19 4.37
N ILE A 118 -0.35 -14.45 3.39
CA ILE A 118 -1.76 -14.05 3.41
C ILE A 118 -2.59 -15.09 4.17
N LYS A 119 -3.35 -14.63 5.18
CA LYS A 119 -4.28 -15.49 5.91
C LYS A 119 -5.34 -16.04 4.95
N PRO A 120 -5.71 -17.33 5.05
CA PRO A 120 -6.72 -17.92 4.15
C PRO A 120 -8.07 -17.17 4.13
N ALA A 121 -8.47 -16.59 5.27
CA ALA A 121 -9.70 -15.81 5.37
C ALA A 121 -9.68 -14.48 4.58
N ASP A 122 -8.49 -13.92 4.33
CA ASP A 122 -8.33 -12.63 3.63
C ASP A 122 -8.12 -12.82 2.12
N LYS A 123 -7.82 -14.04 1.64
CA LYS A 123 -7.58 -14.32 0.21
C LYS A 123 -8.72 -13.87 -0.71
N PRO A 124 -10.01 -14.08 -0.39
CA PRO A 124 -11.10 -13.60 -1.24
C PRO A 124 -11.11 -12.07 -1.39
N LEU A 125 -10.76 -11.34 -0.33
CA LEU A 125 -10.67 -9.88 -0.35
C LEU A 125 -9.56 -9.42 -1.31
N PHE A 126 -8.38 -10.04 -1.22
CA PHE A 126 -7.24 -9.70 -2.08
C PHE A 126 -7.48 -10.05 -3.55
N LYS A 127 -8.16 -11.17 -3.84
CA LYS A 127 -8.56 -11.49 -5.22
C LYS A 127 -9.49 -10.43 -5.79
N LEU A 128 -10.52 -10.05 -5.03
CA LEU A 128 -11.44 -9.00 -5.44
C LEU A 128 -10.72 -7.66 -5.65
N ALA A 129 -9.78 -7.30 -4.77
CA ALA A 129 -8.96 -6.10 -4.92
C ALA A 129 -8.03 -6.17 -6.14
N ALA A 130 -7.37 -7.30 -6.39
CA ALA A 130 -6.51 -7.48 -7.56
C ALA A 130 -7.29 -7.37 -8.87
N SER A 131 -8.46 -7.99 -8.94
CA SER A 131 -9.38 -7.87 -10.09
C SER A 131 -9.73 -6.40 -10.34
N ARG A 132 -10.18 -5.68 -9.30
CA ARG A 132 -10.50 -4.25 -9.44
C ARG A 132 -9.30 -3.40 -9.83
N ALA A 133 -8.13 -3.61 -9.25
CA ALA A 133 -6.93 -2.88 -9.64
C ALA A 133 -6.62 -3.05 -11.13
N LEU A 134 -6.78 -4.24 -11.69
CA LEU A 134 -6.57 -4.49 -13.13
C LEU A 134 -7.61 -3.82 -14.03
N HIS A 135 -8.82 -3.59 -13.51
CA HIS A 135 -9.92 -2.96 -14.24
C HIS A 135 -9.94 -1.43 -14.11
N ASP A 136 -9.65 -0.93 -12.91
CA ASP A 136 -9.83 0.46 -12.51
C ASP A 136 -8.59 1.31 -12.75
N GLU A 137 -7.39 0.72 -12.62
CA GLU A 137 -6.11 1.42 -12.76
C GLU A 137 -5.44 1.05 -14.10
N PRO A 138 -5.48 1.93 -15.12
CA PRO A 138 -4.93 1.63 -16.44
C PRO A 138 -3.42 1.34 -16.43
N LYS A 139 -2.68 1.84 -15.42
CA LYS A 139 -1.25 1.57 -15.28
C LYS A 139 -0.95 0.20 -14.69
N CYS A 140 -1.93 -0.45 -14.05
CA CYS A 140 -1.76 -1.75 -13.44
C CYS A 140 -1.86 -2.84 -14.50
N GLN A 141 -0.72 -3.41 -14.90
CA GLN A 141 -0.71 -4.48 -15.90
C GLN A 141 -0.89 -5.84 -15.29
N SER A 142 -0.22 -6.12 -14.17
CA SER A 142 -0.37 -7.36 -13.41
C SER A 142 -0.24 -7.09 -11.92
N VAL A 143 -0.81 -7.97 -11.10
CA VAL A 143 -0.67 -7.93 -9.64
C VAL A 143 0.25 -9.05 -9.20
N PHE A 144 1.35 -8.70 -8.54
CA PHE A 144 2.38 -9.66 -8.14
C PHE A 144 2.25 -10.10 -6.68
N THR A 145 1.92 -9.16 -5.79
CA THR A 145 1.79 -9.42 -4.35
C THR A 145 0.67 -8.57 -3.75
N ALA A 146 0.13 -9.01 -2.62
CA ALA A 146 -0.88 -8.30 -1.87
C ALA A 146 -0.67 -8.55 -0.38
N GLY A 147 -1.08 -7.61 0.47
CA GLY A 147 -0.88 -7.77 1.89
C GLY A 147 -1.47 -6.67 2.76
N ASN A 148 -1.20 -6.76 4.06
CA ASN A 148 -1.48 -5.70 5.01
C ASN A 148 -0.36 -4.67 4.94
N SER A 149 -0.71 -3.38 4.89
CA SER A 149 0.31 -2.33 4.93
C SER A 149 0.74 -2.07 6.37
N SER A 150 2.06 -1.98 6.60
CA SER A 150 2.63 -1.49 7.86
C SER A 150 2.64 0.04 7.94
N ASP A 151 2.67 0.69 6.78
CA ASP A 151 2.97 2.12 6.65
C ASP A 151 1.68 2.95 6.64
N ARG A 152 0.59 2.35 6.17
CA ARG A 152 -0.75 2.96 6.13
C ARG A 152 -1.78 1.97 6.71
N PRO A 153 -2.82 2.44 7.40
CA PRO A 153 -3.88 1.55 7.86
C PRO A 153 -4.62 0.96 6.66
N GLY A 154 -4.65 -0.38 6.57
CA GLY A 154 -5.38 -1.10 5.55
C GLY A 154 -4.54 -2.13 4.80
N TYR A 155 -4.90 -2.32 3.54
CA TYR A 155 -4.37 -3.35 2.66
C TYR A 155 -3.72 -2.71 1.44
N PHE A 156 -2.90 -3.48 0.73
CA PHE A 156 -2.37 -3.08 -0.56
C PHE A 156 -2.37 -4.23 -1.56
N VAL A 157 -2.43 -3.88 -2.83
CA VAL A 157 -2.02 -4.73 -3.96
C VAL A 157 -0.85 -4.06 -4.68
N HIS A 158 0.17 -4.83 -5.01
CA HIS A 158 1.32 -4.36 -5.77
C HIS A 158 1.11 -4.60 -7.26
N CYS A 159 0.94 -3.52 -7.99
CA CYS A 159 0.80 -3.49 -9.43
C CYS A 159 2.16 -3.35 -10.10
N THR A 160 2.37 -4.10 -11.16
CA THR A 160 3.49 -3.87 -12.08
C THR A 160 3.03 -3.05 -13.29
N SER A 161 3.94 -2.23 -13.81
CA SER A 161 3.76 -1.44 -15.02
C SER A 161 4.86 -1.81 -16.01
N GLN A 162 4.60 -1.66 -17.32
CA GLN A 162 5.54 -2.10 -18.36
C GLN A 162 6.84 -1.29 -18.39
N ASN A 163 6.74 0.00 -18.09
CA ASN A 163 7.84 0.95 -18.26
C ASN A 163 8.13 1.76 -16.98
N GLU A 164 7.41 1.47 -15.90
CA GLU A 164 7.53 2.18 -14.64
C GLU A 164 7.80 1.18 -13.52
N PRO A 165 8.50 1.59 -12.44
CA PRO A 165 8.60 0.77 -11.25
C PRO A 165 7.20 0.38 -10.76
N GLY A 166 7.07 -0.84 -10.23
CA GLY A 166 5.82 -1.30 -9.64
C GLY A 166 5.38 -0.38 -8.50
N PHE A 167 4.08 -0.30 -8.27
CA PHE A 167 3.48 0.61 -7.30
C PHE A 167 2.38 -0.09 -6.51
N ASN A 168 2.11 0.45 -5.32
CA ASN A 168 1.08 -0.09 -4.44
C ASN A 168 -0.20 0.72 -4.59
N ILE A 169 -1.31 0.01 -4.78
CA ILE A 169 -2.66 0.56 -4.61
C ILE A 169 -3.11 0.18 -3.20
N TYR A 170 -3.38 1.19 -2.37
CA TYR A 170 -3.83 1.01 -1.00
C TYR A 170 -5.35 1.05 -0.95
N PHE A 171 -5.95 0.20 -0.13
CA PHE A 171 -7.40 0.13 0.03
C PHE A 171 -7.78 -0.37 1.42
N THR A 172 -9.02 -0.12 1.79
CA THR A 172 -9.67 -0.63 2.99
C THR A 172 -10.67 -1.72 2.62
N LYS A 173 -10.98 -2.59 3.59
CA LYS A 173 -11.99 -3.63 3.40
C LYS A 173 -13.36 -3.05 3.02
N ALA A 174 -13.73 -1.90 3.62
CA ALA A 174 -14.99 -1.24 3.35
C ALA A 174 -15.09 -0.74 1.90
N GLU A 175 -14.03 -0.14 1.34
CA GLU A 175 -14.00 0.32 -0.05
C GLU A 175 -14.24 -0.85 -1.03
N ILE A 176 -13.59 -1.99 -0.77
CA ILE A 176 -13.79 -3.20 -1.58
C ILE A 176 -15.22 -3.73 -1.43
N GLU A 177 -15.73 -3.89 -0.22
CA GLU A 177 -17.08 -4.40 0.02
C GLU A 177 -18.18 -3.49 -0.56
N GLN A 178 -17.95 -2.17 -0.60
CA GLN A 178 -18.90 -1.19 -1.12
C GLN A 178 -18.86 -1.01 -2.63
N GLY A 179 -18.00 -1.73 -3.36
CA GLY A 179 -17.90 -1.53 -4.81
C GLY A 179 -17.13 -0.28 -5.21
N GLN A 180 -16.38 0.36 -4.30
CA GLN A 180 -15.61 1.54 -4.65
C GLN A 180 -14.46 1.18 -5.60
N SER A 181 -14.16 2.11 -6.49
CA SER A 181 -13.04 1.98 -7.41
C SER A 181 -11.73 2.14 -6.65
N ILE A 182 -10.74 1.31 -6.97
CA ILE A 182 -9.41 1.37 -6.36
C ILE A 182 -8.34 1.73 -7.39
N THR A 183 -7.88 2.97 -7.34
CA THR A 183 -6.82 3.47 -8.22
C THR A 183 -5.59 3.85 -7.41
N ALA A 184 -4.45 4.02 -8.07
CA ALA A 184 -3.31 4.63 -7.41
C ALA A 184 -3.70 6.02 -6.88
N ALA A 185 -3.21 6.37 -5.70
CA ALA A 185 -3.47 7.69 -5.16
C ALA A 185 -2.85 8.76 -6.05
N GLN A 186 -3.58 9.84 -6.31
CA GLN A 186 -3.03 10.95 -7.09
C GLN A 186 -1.89 11.61 -6.30
N SER A 187 -0.77 11.86 -6.99
CA SER A 187 0.37 12.53 -6.37
C SER A 187 0.01 13.92 -5.88
N TYR A 188 0.56 14.31 -4.73
CA TYR A 188 0.36 15.64 -4.17
C TYR A 188 0.90 16.70 -5.14
N PRO A 189 0.21 17.83 -5.37
CA PRO A 189 0.62 18.81 -6.36
C PRO A 189 2.04 19.32 -6.10
N LYS A 190 2.90 19.33 -7.13
CA LYS A 190 4.33 19.63 -7.01
C LYS A 190 4.64 20.87 -6.17
N GLU A 191 4.02 22.01 -6.47
CA GLU A 191 4.27 23.28 -5.75
C GLU A 191 3.81 23.22 -4.29
N GLN A 192 2.72 22.50 -4.02
CA GLN A 192 2.24 22.29 -2.66
C GLN A 192 3.16 21.32 -1.89
N ALA A 193 3.70 20.29 -2.55
CA ALA A 193 4.66 19.36 -1.96
C ALA A 193 5.96 20.08 -1.58
N ILE A 194 6.45 21.00 -2.42
CA ILE A 194 7.60 21.84 -2.11
C ILE A 194 7.34 22.67 -0.86
N THR A 195 6.19 23.35 -0.81
CA THR A 195 5.81 24.21 0.33
C THR A 195 5.70 23.38 1.61
N ALA A 196 5.02 22.23 1.56
CA ALA A 196 4.85 21.35 2.71
C ALA A 196 6.20 20.79 3.22
N CYS A 197 7.11 20.43 2.31
CA CYS A 197 8.45 20.00 2.68
C CYS A 197 9.27 21.15 3.29
N GLN A 198 9.19 22.36 2.74
CA GLN A 198 9.85 23.55 3.31
C GLN A 198 9.40 23.82 4.73
N ASP A 199 8.09 23.79 4.98
CA ASP A 199 7.52 24.00 6.31
C ASP A 199 7.96 22.90 7.28
N ALA A 200 7.94 21.63 6.85
CA ALA A 200 8.39 20.52 7.67
C ALA A 200 9.90 20.58 8.00
N LEU A 201 10.75 20.99 7.05
CA LEU A 201 12.18 21.18 7.27
C LEU A 201 12.46 22.36 8.19
N LYS A 202 11.75 23.48 8.01
CA LYS A 202 11.84 24.66 8.87
C LYS A 202 11.44 24.34 10.30
N GLU A 203 10.39 23.55 10.51
CA GLU A 203 9.93 23.11 11.82
C GLU A 203 10.95 22.21 12.54
N ARG A 204 11.74 21.42 11.79
CA ARG A 204 12.82 20.58 12.34
C ARG A 204 14.15 21.30 12.53
N ALA A 205 14.33 22.49 11.94
CA ALA A 205 15.57 23.25 12.07
C ALA A 205 15.75 23.81 13.49
N SER A 206 16.99 23.78 14.01
CA SER A 206 17.32 24.30 15.35
C SER A 206 16.97 25.78 15.52
N HIS A 207 17.02 26.56 14.43
CA HIS A 207 16.76 27.99 14.41
C HIS A 207 15.81 28.37 13.25
N LYS A 208 14.50 28.17 13.47
CA LYS A 208 13.43 28.38 12.46
C LYS A 208 13.47 29.73 11.74
N SER A 209 13.87 30.80 12.44
CA SER A 209 13.94 32.16 11.88
C SER A 209 15.10 32.37 10.90
N THR A 210 16.06 31.45 10.89
CA THR A 210 17.26 31.53 10.04
C THR A 210 17.19 30.58 8.84
N PHE A 211 16.10 29.83 8.72
CA PHE A 211 15.85 28.96 7.59
C PHE A 211 15.72 29.78 6.31
N LYS A 212 16.64 29.54 5.37
CA LYS A 212 16.67 30.17 4.06
C LYS A 212 16.67 29.06 3.00
N PRO A 213 15.58 28.85 2.25
CA PRO A 213 15.60 27.89 1.15
C PRO A 213 16.65 28.31 0.11
N SER A 214 17.30 27.34 -0.52
CA SER A 214 18.24 27.60 -1.61
C SER A 214 17.54 28.27 -2.79
N TRP A 215 18.30 29.03 -3.58
CA TRP A 215 17.81 29.64 -4.81
C TRP A 215 17.63 28.62 -5.94
N PHE A 216 18.26 27.46 -5.84
CA PHE A 216 18.08 26.37 -6.80
C PHE A 216 16.72 25.70 -6.59
N PRO A 217 16.01 25.36 -7.68
CA PRO A 217 14.73 24.67 -7.57
C PRO A 217 14.92 23.30 -6.94
N PRO A 218 14.00 22.87 -6.04
CA PRO A 218 14.06 21.54 -5.45
C PRO A 218 13.79 20.48 -6.52
N ASN A 219 14.44 19.32 -6.38
CA ASN A 219 14.13 18.16 -7.20
C ASN A 219 12.86 17.50 -6.64
N VAL A 220 11.85 17.36 -7.49
CA VAL A 220 10.56 16.77 -7.11
C VAL A 220 10.25 15.63 -8.05
N GLU A 221 10.01 14.46 -7.47
CA GLU A 221 9.71 13.24 -8.21
C GLU A 221 8.39 12.66 -7.67
N ALA A 222 7.41 12.53 -8.56
CA ALA A 222 6.14 11.89 -8.27
C ALA A 222 6.28 10.39 -8.49
N LYS A 223 6.12 9.60 -7.43
CA LYS A 223 6.13 8.15 -7.52
C LYS A 223 4.75 7.63 -7.95
N PRO A 224 4.67 6.45 -8.60
CA PRO A 224 3.40 5.95 -9.09
C PRO A 224 2.45 5.47 -7.98
N ASP A 225 2.90 5.38 -6.72
CA ASP A 225 2.07 5.11 -5.53
C ASP A 225 1.39 6.37 -4.95
N GLY A 226 1.56 7.52 -5.61
CA GLY A 226 1.05 8.82 -5.19
C GLY A 226 1.97 9.56 -4.22
N VAL A 227 3.06 8.96 -3.74
CA VAL A 227 4.02 9.67 -2.88
C VAL A 227 4.87 10.60 -3.73
N THR A 228 5.08 11.82 -3.26
CA THR A 228 5.96 12.79 -3.91
C THR A 228 7.22 12.96 -3.08
N SER A 229 8.37 12.59 -3.63
CA SER A 229 9.66 12.88 -3.00
C SER A 229 10.11 14.28 -3.36
N VAL A 230 10.48 15.05 -2.35
CA VAL A 230 11.02 16.40 -2.49
C VAL A 230 12.41 16.42 -1.89
N VAL A 231 13.36 16.84 -2.70
CA VAL A 231 14.75 16.98 -2.34
C VAL A 231 15.14 18.44 -2.47
N MET A 232 15.59 19.03 -1.37
CA MET A 232 15.93 20.44 -1.39
C MET A 232 17.11 20.82 -0.51
N ASP A 233 17.81 21.86 -0.95
CA ASP A 233 18.88 22.49 -0.21
C ASP A 233 18.36 23.71 0.53
N PHE A 234 18.89 23.95 1.72
CA PHE A 234 18.56 25.12 2.52
C PHE A 234 19.74 25.50 3.42
N ALA A 235 19.82 26.77 3.80
CA ALA A 235 20.79 27.26 4.77
C ALA A 235 20.11 27.55 6.11
N ILE A 236 20.78 27.26 7.22
CA ILE A 236 20.38 27.64 8.57
C ILE A 236 21.58 28.22 9.31
N LYS A 237 21.36 29.11 10.28
CA LYS A 237 22.45 29.57 11.15
C LYS A 237 22.51 28.71 12.40
N ASN A 238 23.72 28.39 12.85
CA ASN A 238 23.92 27.78 14.16
C ASN A 238 23.91 28.85 15.28
N SER A 239 24.13 28.42 16.53
CA SER A 239 24.18 29.32 17.69
C SER A 239 25.31 30.36 17.64
N TYR A 240 26.31 30.16 16.79
CA TYR A 240 27.41 31.11 16.54
C TYR A 240 27.13 32.08 15.38
N GLY A 241 25.95 31.98 14.75
CA GLY A 241 25.55 32.82 13.62
C GLY A 241 26.19 32.43 12.28
N LEU A 242 26.92 31.31 12.21
CA LEU A 242 27.50 30.79 10.98
C LEU A 242 26.41 30.09 10.15
N GLU A 243 26.36 30.39 8.86
CA GLU A 243 25.44 29.75 7.91
C GLU A 243 25.97 28.36 7.54
N LEU A 244 25.17 27.32 7.80
CA LEU A 244 25.43 25.93 7.42
C LEU A 244 24.52 25.54 6.28
N SER A 245 25.10 24.93 5.24
CA SER A 245 24.34 24.38 4.11
C SER A 245 23.87 22.99 4.45
N MET A 246 22.55 22.81 4.41
CA MET A 246 21.88 21.56 4.72
C MET A 246 21.14 21.02 3.49
N TYR A 247 20.96 19.72 3.48
CA TYR A 247 20.20 18.97 2.50
C TYR A 247 19.05 18.23 3.20
N GLY A 248 17.84 18.38 2.68
CA GLY A 248 16.63 17.74 3.19
C GLY A 248 16.00 16.81 2.16
N TYR A 249 15.57 15.63 2.60
CA TYR A 249 14.75 14.69 1.83
C TYR A 249 13.39 14.50 2.53
N CYS A 250 12.33 14.89 1.85
CA CYS A 250 10.95 14.74 2.30
C CYS A 250 10.20 13.74 1.41
N LEU A 251 9.34 12.94 2.03
CA LEU A 251 8.27 12.20 1.36
C LEU A 251 6.94 12.87 1.72
N VAL A 252 6.25 13.40 0.70
CA VAL A 252 4.93 13.99 0.84
C VAL A 252 3.90 12.96 0.38
N GLN A 253 3.03 12.56 1.30
CA GLN A 253 1.96 11.60 1.04
C GLN A 253 0.81 12.28 0.26
N PRO A 254 -0.08 11.50 -0.39
CA PRO A 254 -1.23 12.05 -1.10
C PRO A 254 -2.17 12.92 -0.25
N ASP A 255 -2.22 12.68 1.07
CA ASP A 255 -3.00 13.45 2.03
C ASP A 255 -2.32 14.77 2.46
N GLY A 256 -1.13 15.06 1.92
CA GLY A 256 -0.32 16.22 2.28
C GLY A 256 0.53 16.04 3.53
N SER A 257 0.49 14.87 4.20
CA SER A 257 1.37 14.60 5.33
C SER A 257 2.83 14.45 4.87
N VAL A 258 3.75 14.98 5.68
CA VAL A 258 5.18 15.05 5.31
C VAL A 258 6.04 14.27 6.28
N THR A 259 6.78 13.30 5.75
CA THR A 259 7.82 12.57 6.47
C THR A 259 9.18 13.04 5.97
N VAL A 260 9.95 13.72 6.81
CA VAL A 260 11.35 14.04 6.49
C VAL A 260 12.23 12.84 6.89
N GLU A 261 12.82 12.18 5.90
CA GLU A 261 13.64 10.97 6.12
C GLU A 261 15.08 11.29 6.48
N SER A 262 15.63 12.36 5.90
CA SER A 262 17.02 12.74 6.16
C SER A 262 17.22 14.25 6.16
N LEU A 263 18.09 14.68 7.07
CA LEU A 263 18.56 16.04 7.23
C LEU A 263 20.07 15.93 7.44
N LYS A 264 20.86 16.35 6.46
CA LYS A 264 22.33 16.20 6.46
C LYS A 264 23.00 17.52 6.16
N GLU A 265 24.12 17.78 6.81
CA GLU A 265 25.04 18.85 6.42
C GLU A 265 25.77 18.43 5.14
N ARG A 266 25.97 19.37 4.23
CA ARG A 266 26.72 19.14 2.98
C ARG A 266 28.21 19.37 3.16
#